data_AF-A0A918Z335-F1
#
_entry.id   AF-A0A918Z335-F1
#
_cell.length_a   1.000
_cell.length_b   1.000
_cell.length_c   1.000
_cell.angle_alpha   90.00
_cell.angle_beta   90.00
_cell.angle_gamma   90.00
#
_symmetry.space_group_name_H-M   'P 1'
#
loop_
_entity.id
_entity.type
_entity.pdbx_description
1 polymer ?
#
loop_
_entity_poly.entity_id
_entity_poly.type
_entity_poly.pdbx_seq_one_letter_code
_entity_poly.pdbx_strand_id
1 'polypeptide(L)'
;MQRSAELATEGILDDRTAHTRSMERLPYQSVRVNFANSDYRNVCEDFGGGFDAWPAWEALGNFLAHRPGWHFDVVKHGEPLWSLGLLGESRLNVSVEDDGSYHCYDADRDDDVTLSSVGDVESWVEPREDEARKPSRVLLGMARSDDWRILKAHLFQLYVSWSDGYFAATLPALTETGFGRTLAEAVNHAGQMLCHLFGAPIELAPQLTMLLELDVAATRRLGFVT
;
A
#
# COMPACT_ATOMS: atom_id res chain seq x y z
N MET A 1 -59.79 -19.02 51.67
CA MET A 1 -59.52 -19.01 50.20
C MET A 1 -58.00 -18.94 50.04
N GLN A 2 -57.20 -20.02 50.03
CA GLN A 2 -57.07 -21.10 49.00
C GLN A 2 -57.03 -20.51 47.59
N ARG A 3 -55.97 -20.62 46.76
CA ARG A 3 -54.96 -21.67 46.45
C ARG A 3 -53.60 -21.01 46.08
N SER A 4 -52.40 -21.49 46.46
CA SER A 4 -51.57 -22.60 45.89
C SER A 4 -51.27 -22.39 44.38
N ALA A 5 -50.06 -22.52 43.82
CA ALA A 5 -48.89 -23.37 44.11
C ALA A 5 -47.60 -22.81 43.43
N GLU A 6 -46.42 -22.87 44.08
CA GLU A 6 -45.23 -23.72 43.75
C GLU A 6 -44.29 -23.14 42.66
N LEU A 7 -43.05 -22.73 42.97
CA LEU A 7 -41.78 -23.53 43.08
C LEU A 7 -41.42 -24.19 41.73
N ALA A 8 -40.22 -24.21 41.15
CA ALA A 8 -38.82 -24.05 41.56
C ALA A 8 -37.99 -23.97 40.24
N THR A 9 -36.97 -23.12 40.11
CA THR A 9 -35.52 -23.44 40.16
C THR A 9 -34.89 -24.06 38.89
N GLU A 10 -33.81 -23.40 38.44
CA GLU A 10 -32.67 -23.87 37.63
C GLU A 10 -32.83 -24.22 36.13
N GLY A 11 -31.99 -23.55 35.33
CA GLY A 11 -31.76 -23.82 33.90
C GLY A 11 -30.62 -22.94 33.37
N ILE A 12 -29.39 -23.38 33.65
CA ILE A 12 -28.13 -22.90 33.06
C ILE A 12 -28.14 -23.14 31.55
N LEU A 13 -27.73 -22.14 30.75
CA LEU A 13 -27.07 -22.20 29.42
C LEU A 13 -27.21 -20.81 28.78
N ASP A 14 -26.26 -19.90 28.97
CA ASP A 14 -25.12 -19.70 28.06
C ASP A 14 -25.57 -19.64 26.58
N ASP A 15 -25.90 -18.43 26.11
CA ASP A 15 -25.75 -18.10 24.70
C ASP A 15 -24.97 -16.79 24.58
N ARG A 16 -23.69 -16.92 24.93
CA ARG A 16 -22.62 -16.10 24.36
C ARG A 16 -22.61 -16.28 22.85
N THR A 17 -23.47 -15.56 22.16
CA THR A 17 -23.23 -15.18 20.77
C THR A 17 -23.39 -13.67 20.61
N ALA A 18 -22.56 -12.94 21.37
CA ALA A 18 -21.99 -11.71 20.84
C ALA A 18 -21.18 -12.10 19.60
N HIS A 19 -21.86 -12.18 18.46
CA HIS A 19 -21.23 -12.09 17.15
C HIS A 19 -20.57 -10.70 17.10
N THR A 20 -19.35 -10.64 17.61
CA THR A 20 -18.38 -9.64 17.19
C THR A 20 -18.13 -9.95 15.73
N ARG A 21 -19.05 -9.50 14.86
CA ARG A 21 -18.73 -9.26 13.46
C ARG A 21 -17.63 -8.22 13.56
N SER A 22 -16.38 -8.67 13.46
CA SER A 22 -15.30 -7.79 13.11
C SER A 22 -15.81 -7.06 11.88
N MET A 23 -16.15 -5.78 12.01
CA MET A 23 -16.39 -4.95 10.83
C MET A 23 -15.06 -5.00 10.11
N GLU A 24 -14.96 -5.85 9.09
CA GLU A 24 -13.87 -5.79 8.14
C GLU A 24 -13.85 -4.35 7.64
N ARG A 25 -12.81 -3.62 8.04
CA ARG A 25 -12.62 -2.26 7.59
C ARG A 25 -12.51 -2.31 6.07
N LEU A 26 -13.29 -1.48 5.38
CA LEU A 26 -13.20 -1.39 3.93
C LEU A 26 -11.79 -0.90 3.54
N PRO A 27 -11.18 -1.41 2.47
CA PRO A 27 -9.79 -1.09 2.12
C PRO A 27 -9.46 0.40 2.11
N TYR A 28 -10.33 1.26 1.57
CA TYR A 28 -10.09 2.72 1.54
C TYR A 28 -9.93 3.33 2.94
N GLN A 29 -10.48 2.73 4.00
CA GLN A 29 -10.37 3.23 5.38
C GLN A 29 -8.97 3.04 5.97
N SER A 30 -8.12 2.27 5.29
CA SER A 30 -6.71 2.10 5.67
C SER A 30 -5.78 3.11 5.02
N VAL A 31 -6.28 3.88 4.05
CA VAL A 31 -5.48 4.87 3.30
C VAL A 31 -5.10 6.02 4.23
N ARG A 32 -3.79 6.24 4.38
CA ARG A 32 -3.25 7.37 5.13
C ARG A 32 -3.02 8.52 4.17
N VAL A 33 -3.67 9.65 4.39
CA VAL A 33 -3.38 10.88 3.65
C VAL A 33 -2.44 11.74 4.47
N ASN A 34 -1.45 12.36 3.83
CA ASN A 34 -0.39 13.14 4.49
C ASN A 34 -0.87 14.52 5.01
N PHE A 35 -2.16 14.65 5.36
CA PHE A 35 -2.73 15.80 6.04
C PHE A 35 -2.97 15.44 7.50
N ALA A 36 -2.59 16.33 8.41
CA ALA A 36 -2.40 16.05 9.82
C ALA A 36 -3.62 15.48 10.59
N ASN A 37 -4.81 15.35 10.00
CA ASN A 37 -6.00 14.69 10.58
C ASN A 37 -7.10 14.31 9.55
N SER A 38 -6.81 14.28 8.24
CA SER A 38 -7.85 14.00 7.22
C SER A 38 -7.81 12.54 6.79
N ASP A 39 -8.95 11.86 6.88
CA ASP A 39 -9.12 10.54 6.28
C ASP A 39 -9.37 10.66 4.76
N TYR A 40 -9.28 9.52 4.07
CA TYR A 40 -9.48 9.41 2.63
C TYR A 40 -10.79 10.06 2.16
N ARG A 41 -11.87 9.88 2.94
CA ARG A 41 -13.19 10.38 2.58
C ARG A 41 -13.24 11.89 2.63
N ASN A 42 -12.77 12.50 3.72
CA ASN A 42 -12.78 13.96 3.86
C ASN A 42 -11.98 14.62 2.73
N VAL A 43 -10.87 14.01 2.32
CA VAL A 43 -10.05 14.54 1.20
C VAL A 43 -10.80 14.44 -0.13
N CYS A 44 -11.46 13.31 -0.41
CA CYS A 44 -12.27 13.16 -1.62
C CYS A 44 -13.48 14.10 -1.62
N GLU A 45 -14.13 14.32 -0.47
CA GLU A 45 -15.23 15.27 -0.35
C GLU A 45 -14.76 16.73 -0.51
N ASP A 46 -13.63 17.10 0.09
CA ASP A 46 -13.13 18.49 0.06
C ASP A 46 -12.54 18.87 -1.31
N PHE A 47 -11.93 17.92 -2.02
CA PHE A 47 -11.13 18.21 -3.21
C PHE A 47 -11.43 17.36 -4.44
N GLY A 48 -12.21 16.28 -4.31
CA GLY A 48 -12.45 15.30 -5.37
C GLY A 48 -13.84 15.39 -5.99
N GLY A 49 -14.40 16.60 -6.15
CA GLY A 49 -15.73 16.79 -6.75
C GLY A 49 -16.90 16.71 -5.77
N GLY A 50 -16.64 16.59 -4.46
CA GLY A 50 -17.68 16.63 -3.44
C GLY A 50 -18.45 15.33 -3.26
N PHE A 51 -19.62 15.42 -2.62
CA PHE A 51 -20.43 14.26 -2.24
C PHE A 51 -20.92 13.44 -3.44
N ASP A 52 -21.14 14.08 -4.59
CA ASP A 52 -21.67 13.43 -5.78
C ASP A 52 -20.65 12.48 -6.43
N ALA A 53 -19.35 12.80 -6.33
CA ALA A 53 -18.25 11.96 -6.81
C ALA A 53 -17.81 10.89 -5.80
N TRP A 54 -18.28 10.94 -4.55
CA TRP A 54 -17.89 10.01 -3.49
C TRP A 54 -18.07 8.52 -3.86
N PRO A 55 -19.17 8.07 -4.49
CA PRO A 55 -19.32 6.66 -4.86
C PRO A 55 -18.20 6.16 -5.78
N ALA A 56 -17.69 7.01 -6.67
CA ALA A 56 -16.59 6.66 -7.56
C ALA A 56 -15.25 6.62 -6.80
N TRP A 57 -15.00 7.58 -5.90
CA TRP A 57 -13.83 7.55 -5.01
C TRP A 57 -13.81 6.35 -4.07
N GLU A 58 -14.97 5.96 -3.52
CA GLU A 58 -15.09 4.78 -2.67
C GLU A 58 -14.78 3.49 -3.45
N ALA A 59 -15.32 3.35 -4.66
CA ALA A 59 -15.05 2.20 -5.52
C ALA A 59 -13.56 2.11 -5.89
N LEU A 60 -12.96 3.23 -6.29
CA LEU A 60 -11.54 3.30 -6.63
C LEU A 60 -10.63 3.00 -5.44
N GLY A 61 -10.95 3.58 -4.27
CA GLY A 61 -10.19 3.35 -3.05
C GLY A 61 -10.26 1.90 -2.57
N ASN A 62 -11.42 1.26 -2.70
CA ASN A 62 -11.57 -0.17 -2.43
C ASN A 62 -10.75 -1.04 -3.38
N PHE A 63 -10.63 -0.63 -4.63
CA PHE A 63 -9.86 -1.32 -5.65
C PHE A 63 -8.34 -1.18 -5.46
N LEU A 64 -7.84 0.02 -5.13
CA LEU A 64 -6.40 0.32 -5.14
C LEU A 64 -5.70 0.24 -3.78
N ALA A 65 -6.39 0.48 -2.65
CA ALA A 65 -5.74 0.70 -1.35
C ALA A 65 -4.85 -0.43 -0.83
N HIS A 66 -5.08 -1.68 -1.27
CA HIS A 66 -4.26 -2.83 -0.89
C HIS A 66 -3.42 -3.38 -2.04
N ARG A 67 -3.41 -2.72 -3.21
CA ARG A 67 -2.56 -3.11 -4.33
C ARG A 67 -1.13 -2.58 -4.09
N PRO A 68 -0.09 -3.43 -4.10
CA PRO A 68 1.28 -3.00 -3.86
C PRO A 68 1.74 -1.89 -4.81
N GLY A 69 2.38 -0.86 -4.27
CA GLY A 69 2.89 0.30 -5.02
C GLY A 69 1.88 1.42 -5.26
N TRP A 70 0.59 1.16 -5.13
CA TRP A 70 -0.42 2.21 -5.21
C TRP A 70 -0.43 3.04 -3.93
N HIS A 71 -0.50 4.35 -4.11
CA HIS A 71 -0.60 5.31 -3.03
C HIS A 71 -1.54 6.44 -3.45
N PHE A 72 -2.13 7.09 -2.45
CA PHE A 72 -3.06 8.17 -2.64
C PHE A 72 -2.40 9.49 -2.24
N ASP A 73 -2.34 10.41 -3.18
CA ASP A 73 -1.70 11.71 -3.03
C ASP A 73 -2.70 12.84 -3.28
N VAL A 74 -2.32 14.02 -2.82
CA VAL A 74 -2.96 15.28 -3.15
C VAL A 74 -1.93 16.17 -3.81
N VAL A 75 -2.12 16.48 -5.09
CA VAL A 75 -1.13 17.23 -5.87
C VAL A 75 -1.31 18.74 -5.73
N LYS A 76 -0.45 19.51 -6.41
CA LYS A 76 -0.19 20.94 -6.22
C LYS A 76 -1.42 21.86 -6.28
N HIS A 77 -2.55 21.39 -6.80
CA HIS A 77 -3.82 22.13 -6.87
C HIS A 77 -4.89 21.62 -5.91
N GLY A 78 -4.55 20.71 -4.99
CA GLY A 78 -5.49 20.08 -4.07
C GLY A 78 -6.16 18.85 -4.67
N GLU A 79 -5.92 18.54 -5.93
CA GLU A 79 -6.58 17.42 -6.62
C GLU A 79 -6.13 16.07 -6.02
N PRO A 80 -7.07 15.25 -5.52
CA PRO A 80 -6.77 13.90 -5.07
C PRO A 80 -6.48 13.01 -6.27
N LEU A 81 -5.49 12.12 -6.14
CA LEU A 81 -5.19 11.13 -7.16
C LEU A 81 -4.58 9.87 -6.55
N TRP A 82 -4.78 8.76 -7.25
CA TRP A 82 -4.05 7.53 -7.02
C TRP A 82 -2.86 7.45 -7.97
N SER A 83 -1.68 7.22 -7.42
CA SER A 83 -0.43 7.07 -8.15
C SER A 83 0.15 5.68 -7.95
N LEU A 84 0.73 5.15 -9.03
CA LEU A 84 1.63 4.00 -8.99
C LEU A 84 2.97 4.38 -9.59
N GLY A 85 4.05 4.03 -8.91
CA GLY A 85 5.42 4.14 -9.40
C GLY A 85 6.42 3.88 -8.27
N LEU A 86 7.72 3.91 -8.61
CA LEU A 86 8.79 3.69 -7.64
C LEU A 86 9.38 5.01 -7.15
N LEU A 87 9.78 5.06 -5.87
CA LEU A 87 10.47 6.21 -5.27
C LEU A 87 9.73 7.55 -5.43
N GLY A 88 8.40 7.51 -5.38
CA GLY A 88 7.55 8.70 -5.57
C GLY A 88 7.37 9.11 -7.03
N GLU A 89 7.76 8.26 -7.98
CA GLU A 89 7.30 8.42 -9.36
C GLU A 89 5.80 8.15 -9.46
N SER A 90 5.16 8.88 -10.37
CA SER A 90 3.74 8.83 -10.65
C SER A 90 3.57 8.39 -12.10
N ARG A 91 3.69 7.07 -12.31
CA ARG A 91 3.78 6.41 -13.64
C ARG A 91 2.41 6.15 -14.22
N LEU A 92 1.53 5.58 -13.38
CA LEU A 92 0.10 5.50 -13.66
C LEU A 92 -0.62 6.38 -12.66
N ASN A 93 -1.60 7.12 -13.16
CA ASN A 93 -2.45 7.99 -12.39
C ASN A 93 -3.90 7.65 -12.63
N VAL A 94 -4.69 7.61 -11.55
CA VAL A 94 -6.15 7.53 -11.64
C VAL A 94 -6.74 8.59 -10.74
N SER A 95 -7.58 9.45 -11.30
CA SER A 95 -8.39 10.42 -10.58
C SER A 95 -9.86 10.26 -10.94
N VAL A 96 -10.75 10.86 -10.15
CA VAL A 96 -12.19 10.88 -10.42
C VAL A 96 -12.58 12.29 -10.81
N GLU A 97 -13.30 12.39 -11.91
CA GLU A 97 -13.85 13.63 -12.44
C GLU A 97 -15.15 14.02 -11.73
N ASP A 98 -15.59 15.28 -11.89
CA ASP A 98 -16.80 15.81 -11.25
C ASP A 98 -18.08 15.03 -11.60
N ASP A 99 -18.10 14.35 -12.77
CA ASP A 99 -19.24 13.53 -13.22
C ASP A 99 -19.18 12.07 -12.71
N GLY A 100 -18.18 11.73 -11.90
CA GLY A 100 -17.94 10.40 -11.36
C GLY A 100 -17.24 9.44 -12.33
N SER A 101 -16.81 9.91 -13.51
CA SER A 101 -15.94 9.15 -14.40
C SER A 101 -14.50 9.13 -13.88
N TYR A 102 -13.66 8.25 -14.43
CA TYR A 102 -12.29 8.03 -13.99
C TYR A 102 -11.32 8.51 -15.07
N HIS A 103 -10.50 9.51 -14.77
CA HIS A 103 -9.40 9.91 -15.63
C HIS A 103 -8.15 9.08 -15.31
N CYS A 104 -7.68 8.34 -16.31
CA CYS A 104 -6.54 7.43 -16.22
C CYS A 104 -5.42 7.93 -17.12
N TYR A 105 -4.22 8.12 -16.58
CA TYR A 105 -3.06 8.62 -17.32
C TYR A 105 -1.84 7.70 -17.17
N ASP A 106 -1.21 7.39 -18.29
CA ASP A 106 0.02 6.58 -18.41
C ASP A 106 1.19 7.48 -18.86
N ALA A 107 2.07 7.81 -17.91
CA ALA A 107 3.20 8.69 -18.15
C ALA A 107 4.29 8.09 -19.06
N ASP A 108 4.35 6.77 -19.24
CA ASP A 108 5.28 6.15 -20.20
C ASP A 108 4.84 6.36 -21.63
N ARG A 109 3.53 6.28 -21.84
CA ARG A 109 2.91 6.34 -23.16
C ARG A 109 2.50 7.75 -23.54
N ASP A 110 2.49 8.67 -22.57
CA ASP A 110 1.95 10.02 -22.74
C ASP A 110 0.50 9.94 -23.26
N ASP A 111 -0.29 9.07 -22.61
CA ASP A 111 -1.62 8.66 -23.06
C ASP A 111 -2.60 8.72 -21.88
N ASP A 112 -3.79 9.28 -22.14
CA ASP A 112 -4.86 9.36 -21.16
C ASP A 112 -6.20 8.86 -21.71
N VAL A 113 -7.04 8.37 -20.80
CA VAL A 113 -8.38 7.88 -21.13
C VAL A 113 -9.34 8.17 -20.00
N THR A 114 -10.57 8.53 -20.36
CA THR A 114 -11.69 8.64 -19.40
C THR A 114 -12.54 7.38 -19.46
N LEU A 115 -12.77 6.77 -18.30
CA LEU A 115 -13.47 5.50 -18.15
C LEU A 115 -14.72 5.69 -17.28
N SER A 116 -15.78 4.93 -17.55
CA SER A 116 -17.07 5.10 -16.88
C SER A 116 -17.26 4.25 -15.62
N SER A 117 -16.42 3.25 -15.40
CA SER A 117 -16.58 2.31 -14.28
C SER A 117 -15.25 1.83 -13.71
N VAL A 118 -15.26 1.41 -12.45
CA VAL A 118 -14.07 0.82 -11.80
C VAL A 118 -13.63 -0.49 -12.50
N GLY A 119 -14.55 -1.23 -13.13
CA GLY A 119 -14.21 -2.43 -13.90
C GLY A 119 -13.46 -2.09 -15.20
N ASP A 120 -13.77 -0.95 -15.82
CA ASP A 120 -13.00 -0.44 -16.95
C ASP A 120 -11.60 0.02 -16.50
N VAL A 121 -11.52 0.69 -15.34
CA VAL A 121 -10.24 1.08 -14.71
C VAL A 121 -9.40 -0.16 -14.44
N GLU A 122 -9.97 -1.21 -13.86
CA GLU A 122 -9.29 -2.49 -13.62
C GLU A 122 -8.72 -3.06 -14.92
N SER A 123 -9.54 -3.13 -15.97
CA SER A 123 -9.12 -3.61 -17.29
C SER A 123 -8.00 -2.76 -17.92
N TRP A 124 -7.94 -1.46 -17.58
CA TRP A 124 -6.89 -0.56 -18.03
C TRP A 124 -5.60 -0.71 -17.20
N VAL A 125 -5.71 -0.86 -15.87
CA VAL A 125 -4.59 -0.97 -14.93
C VAL A 125 -3.84 -2.30 -15.06
N GLU A 126 -4.56 -3.43 -15.08
CA GLU A 126 -3.96 -4.77 -15.03
C GLU A 126 -2.81 -5.00 -16.03
N PRO A 127 -2.94 -4.68 -17.33
CA PRO A 127 -1.86 -4.89 -18.29
C PRO A 127 -0.69 -3.89 -18.18
N ARG A 128 -0.81 -2.86 -17.33
CA ARG A 128 0.17 -1.77 -17.17
C ARG A 128 0.92 -1.81 -15.85
N GLU A 129 0.33 -2.44 -14.84
CA GLU A 129 0.81 -2.40 -13.46
C GLU A 129 2.24 -2.94 -13.31
N ASP A 130 2.55 -4.04 -13.98
CA ASP A 130 3.89 -4.68 -13.92
C ASP A 130 5.01 -3.78 -14.48
N GLU A 131 4.71 -2.96 -15.49
CA GLU A 131 5.72 -2.05 -16.06
C GLU A 131 5.86 -0.79 -15.21
N ALA A 132 4.76 -0.29 -14.66
CA ALA A 132 4.76 0.86 -13.76
C ALA A 132 5.50 0.59 -12.43
N ARG A 133 5.61 -0.69 -12.03
CA ARG A 133 6.42 -1.14 -10.89
C ARG A 133 7.92 -1.27 -11.18
N LYS A 134 8.38 -0.89 -12.37
CA LYS A 134 9.81 -0.83 -12.72
C LYS A 134 10.29 0.63 -12.74
N PRO A 135 11.58 0.88 -12.50
CA PRO A 135 12.14 2.22 -12.58
C PRO A 135 11.91 2.83 -13.96
N SER A 136 11.47 4.09 -14.02
CA SER A 136 11.31 4.77 -15.31
C SER A 136 12.66 4.96 -16.03
N ARG A 137 12.60 5.26 -17.33
CA ARG A 137 13.80 5.66 -18.08
C ARG A 137 14.48 6.89 -17.48
N VAL A 138 13.71 7.82 -16.93
CA VAL A 138 14.23 9.04 -16.28
C VAL A 138 14.97 8.66 -15.01
N LEU A 139 14.36 7.85 -14.16
CA LEU A 139 14.95 7.41 -12.89
C LEU A 139 16.19 6.55 -13.12
N LEU A 140 16.17 5.66 -14.12
CA LEU A 140 17.35 4.89 -14.55
C LEU A 140 18.46 5.82 -15.05
N GLY A 141 18.12 6.84 -15.86
CA GLY A 141 19.07 7.83 -16.34
C GLY A 141 19.71 8.61 -15.20
N MET A 142 18.89 9.11 -14.28
CA MET A 142 19.34 9.85 -13.09
C MET A 142 20.21 8.97 -12.20
N ALA A 143 19.79 7.74 -11.90
CA ALA A 143 20.55 6.80 -11.08
C ALA A 143 21.93 6.50 -11.69
N ARG A 144 22.02 6.32 -13.02
CA ARG A 144 23.29 6.03 -13.71
C ARG A 144 24.22 7.24 -13.82
N SER A 145 23.67 8.45 -13.94
CA SER A 145 24.44 9.65 -14.28
C SER A 145 25.46 10.10 -13.22
N ASP A 146 25.25 9.72 -11.96
CA ASP A 146 26.03 10.19 -10.79
C ASP A 146 26.61 9.02 -9.97
N ASP A 147 27.09 7.95 -10.61
CA ASP A 147 27.60 6.76 -9.91
C ASP A 147 26.61 6.24 -8.85
N TRP A 148 25.33 6.12 -9.23
CA TRP A 148 24.29 5.59 -8.35
C TRP A 148 24.08 6.40 -7.06
N ARG A 149 24.47 7.68 -7.03
CA ARG A 149 24.30 8.57 -5.87
C ARG A 149 22.86 8.62 -5.38
N ILE A 150 21.88 8.63 -6.28
CA ILE A 150 20.45 8.63 -5.91
C ILE A 150 20.08 7.34 -5.17
N LEU A 151 20.53 6.19 -5.64
CA LEU A 151 20.31 4.91 -4.93
C LEU A 151 21.00 4.91 -3.56
N LYS A 152 22.21 5.43 -3.44
CA LYS A 152 22.93 5.48 -2.16
C LYS A 152 22.28 6.45 -1.16
N ALA A 153 21.75 7.57 -1.64
CA ALA A 153 21.20 8.64 -0.80
C ALA A 153 19.71 8.47 -0.46
N HIS A 154 18.96 7.73 -1.28
CA HIS A 154 17.55 7.47 -1.01
C HIS A 154 17.38 6.53 0.19
N LEU A 155 16.47 6.86 1.10
CA LEU A 155 16.14 6.03 2.24
C LEU A 155 15.09 5.00 1.84
N PHE A 156 15.49 3.74 1.68
CA PHE A 156 14.56 2.65 1.38
C PHE A 156 13.97 2.09 2.67
N GLN A 157 12.64 2.16 2.79
CA GLN A 157 11.93 1.55 3.90
C GLN A 157 11.64 0.08 3.59
N LEU A 158 12.07 -0.81 4.49
CA LEU A 158 11.84 -2.25 4.42
C LEU A 158 10.95 -2.70 5.57
N TYR A 159 9.88 -3.41 5.23
CA TYR A 159 9.12 -4.19 6.19
C TYR A 159 9.79 -5.53 6.39
N VAL A 160 10.12 -5.87 7.63
CA VAL A 160 10.76 -7.15 7.94
C VAL A 160 9.87 -7.98 8.85
N SER A 161 9.54 -9.18 8.39
CA SER A 161 8.81 -10.18 9.15
C SER A 161 9.65 -11.43 9.39
N TRP A 162 9.23 -12.24 10.35
CA TRP A 162 9.80 -13.57 10.61
C TRP A 162 8.72 -14.64 10.51
N SER A 163 8.91 -15.56 9.58
CA SER A 163 8.06 -16.74 9.41
C SER A 163 8.89 -17.93 8.95
N ASP A 164 8.46 -19.14 9.31
CA ASP A 164 9.01 -20.40 8.78
C ASP A 164 10.54 -20.56 8.83
N GLY A 165 11.17 -19.95 9.84
CA GLY A 165 12.62 -20.08 10.07
C GLY A 165 13.50 -19.10 9.29
N TYR A 166 12.91 -18.08 8.65
CA TYR A 166 13.64 -17.03 7.94
C TYR A 166 13.06 -15.63 8.20
N PHE A 167 13.90 -14.62 7.98
CA PHE A 167 13.49 -13.22 7.84
C PHE A 167 13.09 -12.97 6.38
N ALA A 168 11.99 -12.25 6.20
CA ALA A 168 11.51 -11.75 4.93
C ALA A 168 11.54 -10.22 4.97
N ALA A 169 12.32 -9.59 4.10
CA ALA A 169 12.42 -8.14 3.96
C ALA A 169 11.73 -7.69 2.67
N THR A 170 10.64 -6.96 2.80
CA THR A 170 9.75 -6.55 1.71
C THR A 170 9.78 -5.04 1.52
N LEU A 171 9.83 -4.59 0.27
CA LEU A 171 9.65 -3.19 -0.10
C LEU A 171 8.14 -2.92 -0.28
N PRO A 172 7.53 -1.93 0.40
CA PRO A 172 6.08 -1.71 0.30
C PRO A 172 5.59 -1.49 -1.13
N ALA A 173 6.42 -0.85 -1.96
CA ALA A 173 6.11 -0.56 -3.35
C ALA A 173 6.42 -1.70 -4.33
N LEU A 174 7.02 -2.80 -3.85
CA LEU A 174 7.40 -3.94 -4.67
C LEU A 174 6.86 -5.22 -4.03
N THR A 175 6.28 -6.11 -4.83
CA THR A 175 5.90 -7.46 -4.37
C THR A 175 7.11 -8.33 -4.01
N GLU A 176 8.31 -7.85 -4.29
CA GLU A 176 9.57 -8.54 -4.14
C GLU A 176 10.07 -8.57 -2.70
N THR A 177 10.63 -9.72 -2.30
CA THR A 177 11.06 -9.97 -0.92
C THR A 177 12.47 -10.57 -0.92
N GLY A 178 13.38 -9.95 -0.15
CA GLY A 178 14.66 -10.54 0.20
C GLY A 178 14.50 -11.51 1.38
N PHE A 179 14.98 -12.74 1.23
CA PHE A 179 14.88 -13.77 2.28
C PHE A 179 16.24 -14.10 2.88
N GLY A 180 16.30 -14.35 4.19
CA GLY A 180 17.56 -14.72 4.85
C GLY A 180 17.33 -15.45 6.16
N ARG A 181 18.28 -16.29 6.59
CA ARG A 181 18.24 -16.91 7.93
C ARG A 181 18.60 -15.89 9.02
N THR A 182 19.34 -14.85 8.64
CA THR A 182 19.63 -13.70 9.48
C THR A 182 18.99 -12.43 8.93
N LEU A 183 18.79 -11.42 9.79
CA LEU A 183 18.32 -10.11 9.36
C LEU A 183 19.25 -9.48 8.31
N ALA A 184 20.56 -9.59 8.53
CA ALA A 184 21.57 -9.06 7.61
C ALA A 184 21.49 -9.70 6.22
N GLU A 185 21.25 -11.02 6.14
CA GLU A 185 21.06 -11.71 4.85
C GLU A 185 19.80 -11.22 4.13
N ALA A 186 18.67 -11.13 4.83
CA ALA A 186 17.42 -10.69 4.23
C ALA A 186 17.52 -9.24 3.69
N VAL A 187 18.12 -8.34 4.48
CA VAL A 187 18.34 -6.94 4.11
C VAL A 187 19.33 -6.83 2.95
N ASN A 188 20.43 -7.59 2.97
CA ASN A 188 21.40 -7.59 1.87
C ASN A 188 20.78 -8.12 0.57
N HIS A 189 19.98 -9.20 0.62
CA HIS A 189 19.27 -9.70 -0.56
C HIS A 189 18.24 -8.69 -1.09
N ALA A 190 17.50 -8.01 -0.22
CA ALA A 190 16.62 -6.90 -0.65
C ALA A 190 17.40 -5.78 -1.35
N GLY A 191 18.60 -5.44 -0.84
CA GLY A 191 19.50 -4.48 -1.50
C GLY A 191 20.00 -4.95 -2.86
N GLN A 192 20.35 -6.22 -3.00
CA GLN A 192 20.77 -6.80 -4.28
C GLN A 192 19.63 -6.79 -5.30
N MET A 193 18.39 -7.03 -4.87
CA MET A 193 17.21 -6.91 -5.72
C MET A 193 17.00 -5.47 -6.19
N LEU A 194 17.12 -4.48 -5.29
CA LEU A 194 17.09 -3.06 -5.67
C LEU A 194 18.20 -2.72 -6.67
N CYS A 195 19.43 -3.18 -6.45
CA CYS A 195 20.51 -2.98 -7.42
C CYS A 195 20.15 -3.60 -8.78
N HIS A 196 19.64 -4.83 -8.81
CA HIS A 196 19.24 -5.51 -10.03
C HIS A 196 18.14 -4.74 -10.78
N LEU A 197 17.11 -4.30 -10.06
CA LEU A 197 15.98 -3.55 -10.60
C LEU A 197 16.41 -2.26 -11.32
N PHE A 198 17.40 -1.57 -10.77
CA PHE A 198 17.96 -0.35 -11.37
C PHE A 198 19.11 -0.59 -12.36
N GLY A 199 19.54 -1.85 -12.52
CA GLY A 199 20.70 -2.23 -13.32
C GLY A 199 22.04 -1.75 -12.74
N ALA A 200 22.09 -1.57 -11.42
CA ALA A 200 23.29 -1.21 -10.67
C ALA A 200 24.12 -2.47 -10.30
N PRO A 201 25.45 -2.34 -10.10
CA PRO A 201 26.27 -3.44 -9.58
C PRO A 201 25.76 -3.89 -8.20
N ILE A 202 25.65 -5.21 -8.00
CA ILE A 202 25.11 -5.79 -6.76
C ILE A 202 26.01 -5.53 -5.55
N GLU A 203 27.28 -5.21 -5.78
CA GLU A 203 28.28 -4.83 -4.78
C GLU A 203 27.94 -3.48 -4.11
N LEU A 204 27.01 -2.72 -4.69
CA LEU A 204 26.48 -1.49 -4.08
C LEU A 204 25.40 -1.75 -3.03
N ALA A 205 24.84 -2.97 -2.95
CA ALA A 205 23.77 -3.29 -2.00
C ALA A 205 24.09 -2.91 -0.54
N PRO A 206 25.31 -3.12 0.00
CA PRO A 206 25.67 -2.71 1.36
C PRO A 206 25.78 -1.20 1.57
N GLN A 207 25.80 -0.40 0.48
CA GLN A 207 25.92 1.05 0.51
C GLN A 207 24.55 1.76 0.44
N LEU A 208 23.47 1.00 0.23
CA LEU A 208 22.13 1.57 0.22
C LEU A 208 21.70 1.93 1.64
N THR A 209 21.04 3.08 1.79
CA THR A 209 20.50 3.49 3.08
C THR A 209 19.13 2.85 3.28
N MET A 210 19.00 2.00 4.31
CA MET A 210 17.76 1.26 4.58
C MET A 210 17.22 1.55 5.99
N LEU A 211 15.93 1.85 6.07
CA LEU A 211 15.16 1.90 7.31
C LEU A 211 14.39 0.59 7.47
N LEU A 212 14.56 -0.09 8.61
CA LEU A 212 13.90 -1.37 8.86
C LEU A 212 12.71 -1.18 9.82
N GLU A 213 11.53 -1.56 9.37
CA GLU A 213 10.34 -1.68 10.20
C GLU A 213 10.10 -3.15 10.51
N LEU A 214 10.41 -3.54 11.74
CA LEU A 214 10.31 -4.92 12.20
C LEU A 214 8.90 -5.21 12.73
N ASP A 215 8.30 -6.31 12.28
CA ASP A 215 7.09 -6.81 12.92
C ASP A 215 7.38 -7.41 14.32
N VAL A 216 6.32 -7.78 15.03
CA VAL A 216 6.42 -8.36 16.38
C VAL A 216 7.21 -9.69 16.38
N ALA A 217 7.06 -10.52 15.34
CA ALA A 217 7.72 -11.81 15.26
C ALA A 217 9.23 -11.65 15.02
N ALA A 218 9.63 -10.76 14.12
CA ALA A 218 11.01 -10.40 13.82
C ALA A 218 11.67 -9.74 15.04
N THR A 219 10.99 -8.83 15.71
CA THR A 219 11.46 -8.16 16.94
C THR A 219 11.76 -9.18 18.03
N ARG A 220 10.81 -10.09 18.32
CA ARG A 220 11.00 -11.18 19.29
C ARG A 220 12.15 -12.10 18.91
N ARG A 221 12.26 -12.44 17.62
CA ARG A 221 13.32 -13.35 17.13
C ARG A 221 14.71 -12.78 17.38
N LEU A 222 14.87 -11.48 17.26
CA LEU A 222 16.12 -10.75 17.49
C LEU A 222 16.43 -10.51 18.97
N GLY A 223 15.52 -10.91 19.87
CA GLY A 223 15.68 -10.71 21.31
C GLY A 223 15.43 -9.27 21.77
N PHE A 224 14.84 -8.44 20.91
CA PHE A 224 14.31 -7.15 21.34
C PHE A 224 13.03 -7.40 22.12
N VAL A 225 13.06 -7.11 23.41
CA VAL A 225 11.90 -7.23 24.30
C VAL A 225 11.10 -5.94 24.18
N THR A 226 9.85 -6.05 23.70
CA THR A 226 8.79 -5.07 23.94
C THR A 226 7.88 -5.58 25.03
#